data_AF-A0A6A6TY36-F1
#
_entry.id   AF-A0A6A6TY36-F1
#
_cell.length_a   1.000
_cell.length_b   1.000
_cell.length_c   1.000
_cell.angle_alpha   90.00
_cell.angle_beta   90.00
_cell.angle_gamma   90.00
#
_symmetry.space_group_name_H-M   'P 1'
#
loop_
_entity.id
_entity.type
_entity.pdbx_description
1 polymer ?
#
loop_
_entity_poly.entity_id
_entity_poly.type
_entity_poly.pdbx_seq_one_letter_code
_entity_poly.pdbx_strand_id
1 'polypeptide(L)'
;MPITQKELPSLQCSITLLTDFEPASDAMDWDIGTHGLRISFHANGRRYGSTYLPDVAAEQGWTKEETLVSLMRKAGWSGHRADWKKVELKVVRYQGKRASLSYQEWRDWRNWLEATGRDLTSP
;
A
#
# COMPACT_ATOMS: atom_id res chain seq x y z
N MET A 1 3.33 -8.52 -17.76
CA MET A 1 4.54 -8.30 -18.58
C MET A 1 5.60 -7.65 -17.69
N PRO A 2 6.88 -8.05 -17.78
CA PRO A 2 7.97 -7.36 -17.09
C PRO A 2 8.23 -5.97 -17.68
N ILE A 3 8.81 -5.08 -16.88
CA ILE A 3 9.25 -3.75 -17.29
C ILE A 3 10.49 -3.87 -18.19
N THR A 4 10.54 -3.14 -19.30
CA THR A 4 11.67 -3.09 -20.25
C THR A 4 12.55 -1.86 -20.06
N GLN A 5 13.79 -1.91 -20.58
CA GLN A 5 14.74 -0.79 -20.48
C GLN A 5 14.23 0.50 -21.15
N LYS A 6 13.44 0.37 -22.23
CA LYS A 6 12.87 1.51 -22.96
C LYS A 6 11.83 2.27 -22.15
N GLU A 7 11.23 1.64 -21.15
CA GLU A 7 10.24 2.26 -20.28
C GLU A 7 10.90 3.05 -19.14
N LEU A 8 12.15 2.76 -18.76
CA LEU A 8 12.81 3.40 -17.63
C LEU A 8 12.68 4.94 -17.60
N PRO A 9 12.85 5.67 -18.72
CA PRO A 9 12.74 7.14 -18.70
C PRO A 9 11.37 7.68 -18.26
N SER A 10 10.29 6.91 -18.39
CA SER A 10 8.94 7.31 -17.99
C SER A 10 8.52 6.77 -16.62
N LEU A 11 9.39 6.04 -15.92
CA LEU A 11 9.04 5.44 -14.64
C LEU A 11 9.35 6.35 -13.46
N GLN A 12 8.56 6.15 -12.41
CA GLN A 12 8.81 6.65 -11.06
C GLN A 12 8.94 5.46 -10.11
N CYS A 13 9.96 5.49 -9.25
CA CYS A 13 10.08 4.56 -8.13
C CYS A 13 9.49 5.19 -6.88
N SER A 14 8.78 4.40 -6.07
CA SER A 14 8.26 4.84 -4.78
C SER A 14 8.50 3.77 -3.72
N ILE A 15 8.95 4.20 -2.54
CA ILE A 15 9.16 3.37 -1.37
C ILE A 15 8.24 3.91 -0.27
N THR A 16 7.54 3.02 0.42
CA THR A 16 6.74 3.35 1.59
C THR A 16 7.28 2.59 2.79
N LEU A 17 7.78 3.31 3.79
CA LEU A 17 8.13 2.73 5.08
C LEU A 17 6.87 2.61 5.93
N LEU A 18 6.57 1.39 6.39
CA LEU A 18 5.37 1.09 7.18
C LEU A 18 5.73 1.08 8.66
N THR A 19 4.97 1.79 9.48
CA THR A 19 5.19 1.93 10.93
C THR A 19 3.88 1.76 11.71
N ASP A 20 3.96 1.67 13.03
CA ASP A 20 2.81 1.78 13.94
C ASP A 20 1.71 0.75 13.66
N PHE A 21 2.11 -0.53 13.54
CA PHE A 21 1.17 -1.63 13.33
C PHE A 21 0.39 -1.93 14.61
N GLU A 22 -0.92 -1.67 14.57
CA GLU A 22 -1.81 -1.80 15.72
C GLU A 22 -3.07 -2.59 15.33
N PRO A 23 -3.53 -3.55 16.14
CA PRO A 23 -4.87 -4.11 16.00
C PRO A 23 -5.91 -3.00 16.14
N ALA A 24 -6.81 -2.90 15.17
CA ALA A 24 -7.93 -1.98 15.27
C ALA A 24 -8.95 -2.51 16.29
N SER A 25 -9.60 -1.62 17.05
CA SER A 25 -10.62 -2.00 18.03
C SER A 25 -11.87 -2.57 17.37
N ASP A 26 -12.23 -2.06 16.20
CA ASP A 26 -13.23 -2.63 15.30
C ASP A 26 -12.85 -2.42 13.82
N ALA A 27 -13.65 -2.95 12.89
CA ALA A 27 -13.34 -2.91 11.46
C ALA A 27 -13.26 -1.49 10.87
N MET A 28 -13.85 -0.48 11.52
CA MET A 28 -13.90 0.93 11.10
C MET A 28 -12.94 1.84 11.87
N ASP A 29 -12.19 1.29 12.85
CA ASP A 29 -11.22 2.01 13.68
C ASP A 29 -9.90 2.27 12.96
N TRP A 30 -9.95 3.10 11.94
CA TRP A 30 -8.83 3.56 11.11
C TRP A 30 -9.28 4.79 10.32
N ASP A 31 -8.38 5.57 9.73
CA ASP A 31 -8.72 6.85 9.10
C ASP A 31 -8.19 6.94 7.68
N ILE A 32 -9.02 7.43 6.77
CA ILE A 32 -8.71 7.55 5.34
C ILE A 32 -7.55 8.55 5.18
N GLY A 33 -6.56 8.19 4.37
CA GLY A 33 -5.38 9.00 4.11
C GLY A 33 -4.33 8.99 5.23
N THR A 34 -4.62 8.34 6.36
CA THR A 34 -3.66 8.17 7.47
C THR A 34 -3.24 6.72 7.61
N HIS A 35 -4.21 5.82 7.61
CA HIS A 35 -4.01 4.42 7.95
C HIS A 35 -4.05 3.52 6.71
N GLY A 36 -3.00 2.72 6.53
CA GLY A 36 -3.03 1.51 5.73
C GLY A 36 -3.65 0.37 6.53
N LEU A 37 -4.15 -0.64 5.82
CA LEU A 37 -4.93 -1.72 6.40
C LEU A 37 -4.36 -3.06 5.99
N ARG A 38 -4.20 -3.95 6.97
CA ARG A 38 -4.01 -5.39 6.76
C ARG A 38 -5.20 -6.12 7.35
N ILE A 39 -5.99 -6.77 6.51
CA ILE A 39 -7.17 -7.53 6.94
C ILE A 39 -6.89 -9.03 6.98
N SER A 40 -7.57 -9.74 7.86
CA SER A 40 -7.64 -11.21 7.82
C SER A 40 -8.98 -11.71 8.36
N PHE A 41 -9.51 -12.77 7.75
CA PHE A 41 -10.78 -13.37 8.14
C PHE A 41 -10.85 -14.83 7.67
N HIS A 42 -11.85 -15.56 8.14
CA HIS A 42 -12.17 -16.91 7.65
C HIS A 42 -13.52 -16.92 6.96
N ALA A 43 -13.62 -17.62 5.83
CA ALA A 43 -14.87 -17.89 5.13
C ALA A 43 -14.78 -19.25 4.43
N ASN A 44 -15.87 -20.02 4.39
CA ASN A 44 -15.91 -21.32 3.68
C ASN A 44 -14.73 -22.26 4.00
N GLY A 45 -14.31 -22.32 5.26
CA GLY A 45 -13.19 -23.17 5.71
C GLY A 45 -11.79 -22.71 5.25
N ARG A 46 -11.66 -21.50 4.69
CA ARG A 46 -10.39 -20.94 4.22
C ARG A 46 -10.08 -19.62 4.93
N ARG A 47 -8.78 -19.37 5.13
CA ARG A 47 -8.28 -18.09 5.63
C ARG A 47 -7.98 -17.15 4.47
N TYR A 48 -8.40 -15.90 4.62
CA TYR A 48 -8.21 -14.83 3.66
C TYR A 48 -7.41 -13.70 4.29
N GLY A 49 -6.70 -12.94 3.46
CA GLY A 49 -6.01 -11.73 3.87
C GLY A 49 -5.60 -10.87 2.69
N SER A 50 -5.56 -9.56 2.90
CA SER A 50 -5.17 -8.57 1.89
C SER A 50 -4.73 -7.29 2.58
N THR A 51 -4.07 -6.41 1.82
CA THR A 51 -3.51 -5.17 2.34
C THR A 51 -3.73 -4.00 1.38
N TYR A 52 -3.92 -2.81 1.93
CA TYR A 52 -3.85 -1.53 1.22
C TYR A 52 -2.97 -0.56 1.98
N LEU A 53 -2.18 0.21 1.23
CA LEU A 53 -1.38 1.31 1.76
C LEU A 53 -2.28 2.50 2.14
N PRO A 54 -1.81 3.42 3.01
CA PRO A 54 -2.60 4.56 3.48
C PRO A 54 -3.25 5.39 2.37
N ASP A 55 -2.54 5.55 1.25
CA ASP A 55 -2.95 6.44 0.15
C ASP A 55 -4.10 5.85 -0.68
N VAL A 56 -4.26 4.51 -0.70
CA VAL A 56 -5.16 3.84 -1.66
C VAL A 56 -6.61 4.28 -1.50
N ALA A 57 -7.13 4.31 -0.28
CA ALA A 57 -8.54 4.66 -0.05
C ALA A 57 -8.82 6.13 -0.45
N ALA A 58 -7.88 7.03 -0.12
CA ALA A 58 -7.99 8.45 -0.43
C ALA A 58 -7.89 8.72 -1.93
N GLU A 59 -6.90 8.13 -2.62
CA GLU A 59 -6.71 8.28 -4.07
C GLU A 59 -7.91 7.77 -4.88
N GLN A 60 -8.59 6.73 -4.40
CA GLN A 60 -9.78 6.18 -5.06
C GLN A 60 -11.07 6.91 -4.68
N GLY A 61 -11.04 7.82 -3.70
CA GLY A 61 -12.23 8.48 -3.17
C GLY A 61 -13.20 7.51 -2.48
N TRP A 62 -12.70 6.40 -1.93
CA TRP A 62 -13.53 5.38 -1.29
C TRP A 62 -13.87 5.75 0.15
N THR A 63 -15.11 5.41 0.55
CA THR A 63 -15.50 5.39 1.96
C THR A 63 -14.79 4.25 2.72
N LYS A 64 -14.85 4.28 4.07
CA LYS A 64 -14.28 3.20 4.89
C LYS A 64 -14.88 1.84 4.54
N GLU A 65 -16.20 1.77 4.37
CA GLU A 65 -16.90 0.54 3.99
C GLU A 65 -16.47 0.03 2.61
N GLU A 66 -16.38 0.92 1.62
CA GLU A 66 -15.94 0.55 0.26
C GLU A 66 -14.53 -0.01 0.25
N THR A 67 -13.65 0.59 1.04
CA THR A 67 -12.27 0.14 1.20
C THR A 67 -12.20 -1.27 1.77
N LEU A 68 -12.98 -1.58 2.82
CA LEU A 68 -13.01 -2.91 3.43
C LEU A 68 -13.57 -3.96 2.46
N VAL A 69 -14.69 -3.65 1.78
CA VAL A 69 -15.31 -4.56 0.82
C VAL A 69 -14.36 -4.82 -0.36
N SER A 70 -13.67 -3.78 -0.84
CA SER A 70 -12.65 -3.87 -1.88
C SER A 70 -11.47 -4.73 -1.42
N LEU A 71 -10.99 -4.56 -0.18
CA LEU A 71 -9.94 -5.41 0.40
C LEU A 71 -10.37 -6.88 0.49
N MET A 72 -11.60 -7.15 0.93
CA MET A 72 -12.14 -8.51 1.00
C MET A 72 -12.23 -9.13 -0.40
N ARG A 73 -12.71 -8.38 -1.40
CA ARG A 73 -12.74 -8.81 -2.81
C ARG A 73 -11.34 -9.09 -3.34
N LYS A 74 -10.37 -8.22 -3.04
CA LYS A 74 -8.95 -8.40 -3.37
C LYS A 74 -8.35 -9.63 -2.69
N ALA A 75 -8.81 -9.97 -1.48
CA ALA A 75 -8.42 -11.21 -0.80
C ALA A 75 -9.04 -12.47 -1.44
N GLY A 76 -10.07 -12.32 -2.28
CA GLY A 76 -10.78 -13.42 -2.96
C GLY A 76 -12.16 -13.74 -2.36
N TRP A 77 -12.71 -12.88 -1.51
CA TRP A 77 -14.09 -13.05 -1.01
C TRP A 77 -15.12 -12.73 -2.10
N SER A 78 -16.11 -13.60 -2.26
CA SER A 78 -17.14 -13.49 -3.30
C SER A 78 -18.54 -13.14 -2.78
N GLY A 79 -18.72 -12.96 -1.47
CA GLY A 79 -20.03 -12.68 -0.84
C GLY A 79 -20.63 -11.33 -1.20
N HIS A 80 -21.93 -11.15 -0.93
CA HIS A 80 -22.64 -9.92 -1.28
C HIS A 80 -22.12 -8.74 -0.45
N ARG A 81 -22.02 -7.53 -1.03
CA ARG A 81 -21.51 -6.34 -0.32
C ARG A 81 -22.21 -6.15 1.03
N ALA A 82 -23.55 -6.19 1.06
CA ALA A 82 -24.35 -6.04 2.28
C ALA A 82 -24.01 -7.03 3.42
N ASP A 83 -23.38 -8.16 3.11
CA ASP A 83 -23.03 -9.21 4.07
C ASP A 83 -21.63 -9.06 4.66
N TRP A 84 -20.87 -8.03 4.28
CA TRP A 84 -19.48 -7.89 4.73
C TRP A 84 -19.37 -7.84 6.26
N LYS A 85 -20.34 -7.22 6.94
CA LYS A 85 -20.41 -7.15 8.42
C LYS A 85 -20.69 -8.50 9.10
N LYS A 86 -21.20 -9.48 8.37
CA LYS A 86 -21.42 -10.84 8.90
C LYS A 86 -20.12 -11.64 8.96
N VAL A 87 -19.06 -11.15 8.32
CA VAL A 87 -17.73 -11.76 8.36
C VAL A 87 -16.95 -11.18 9.52
N GLU A 88 -16.45 -12.05 10.41
CA GLU A 88 -15.56 -11.64 11.48
C GLU A 88 -14.21 -11.19 10.89
N LEU A 89 -14.04 -9.88 10.77
CA LEU A 89 -12.88 -9.25 10.15
C LEU A 89 -11.89 -8.79 11.21
N LYS A 90 -10.67 -9.32 11.18
CA LYS A 90 -9.55 -8.79 11.95
C LYS A 90 -8.81 -7.75 11.13
N VAL A 91 -8.77 -6.53 11.63
CA VAL A 91 -8.10 -5.40 10.98
C VAL A 91 -6.88 -5.01 11.81
N VAL A 92 -5.74 -4.85 11.13
CA VAL A 92 -4.56 -4.17 11.67
C VAL A 92 -4.41 -2.89 10.87
N ARG A 93 -4.35 -1.75 11.55
CA ARG A 93 -4.02 -0.46 10.96
C ARG A 93 -2.53 -0.18 11.11
N TYR A 94 -1.97 0.58 10.19
CA TYR A 94 -0.58 1.02 10.24
C TYR A 94 -0.45 2.35 9.50
N GLN A 95 0.62 3.09 9.79
CA GLN A 95 0.94 4.33 9.07
C GLN A 95 2.02 4.07 8.02
N GLY A 96 2.16 4.99 7.07
CA GLY A 96 3.15 4.87 6.01
C GLY A 96 3.77 6.22 5.67
N LYS A 97 5.10 6.25 5.55
CA LYS A 97 5.82 7.40 5.00
C LYS A 97 6.34 7.06 3.62
N ARG A 98 5.81 7.75 2.59
CA ARG A 98 6.18 7.55 1.20
C ARG A 98 7.29 8.50 0.76
N ALA A 99 8.24 7.98 0.00
CA ALA A 99 9.20 8.76 -0.76
C ALA A 99 9.20 8.26 -2.20
N SER A 100 9.31 9.18 -3.15
CA SER A 100 9.23 8.90 -4.58
C SER A 100 10.30 9.64 -5.35
N LEU A 101 10.81 9.03 -6.40
CA LEU A 101 11.82 9.60 -7.29
C LEU A 101 11.58 9.13 -8.72
N SER A 102 11.49 10.07 -9.66
CA SER A 102 11.44 9.77 -11.09
C SER A 102 12.80 9.31 -11.60
N TYR A 103 12.81 8.60 -12.72
CA TYR A 103 14.07 8.22 -13.37
C TYR A 103 14.91 9.45 -13.75
N GLN A 104 14.28 10.54 -14.17
CA GLN A 104 14.98 11.78 -14.53
C GLN A 104 15.69 12.40 -13.31
N GLU A 105 15.00 12.55 -12.18
CA GLU A 105 15.61 13.07 -10.95
C GLU A 105 16.77 12.19 -10.46
N TRP A 106 16.62 10.86 -10.54
CA TRP A 106 17.70 9.94 -10.25
C TRP A 106 18.89 10.13 -11.20
N ARG A 107 18.63 10.30 -12.51
CA ARG A 107 19.67 10.46 -13.52
C ARG A 107 20.46 11.74 -13.32
N ASP A 108 19.78 12.83 -13.01
CA ASP A 108 20.41 14.12 -12.72
C ASP A 108 21.27 14.05 -11.45
N TRP A 109 20.77 13.39 -10.40
CA TRP A 109 21.54 13.11 -9.18
C TRP A 109 22.78 12.24 -9.45
N ARG A 110 22.67 11.19 -10.28
CA ARG A 110 23.82 10.35 -10.66
C ARG A 110 24.88 11.12 -11.43
N ASN A 111 24.49 11.93 -12.41
CA ASN A 111 25.41 12.76 -13.19
C ASN A 111 26.15 13.75 -12.28
N TRP A 112 25.45 14.36 -11.32
CA TRP A 112 26.05 15.26 -10.33
C TRP A 112 27.08 14.53 -9.43
N LEU A 113 26.76 13.33 -8.95
CA LEU A 113 27.69 12.52 -8.14
C LEU A 113 28.98 12.20 -8.89
N GLU A 114 28.86 11.75 -10.14
CA GLU A 114 29.98 11.42 -11.02
C GLU A 114 30.87 12.64 -11.28
N ALA A 115 30.26 13.82 -11.47
CA ALA A 115 30.99 15.08 -11.65
C ALA A 115 31.69 15.59 -10.37
N THR A 116 31.17 15.26 -9.18
CA THR A 116 31.66 15.80 -7.90
C THR A 116 32.70 14.89 -7.22
N GLY A 117 32.98 13.70 -7.78
CA GLY A 117 33.99 12.77 -7.25
C GLY A 117 33.71 12.27 -5.83
N ARG A 118 32.48 12.44 -5.32
CA ARG A 118 32.07 11.95 -3.99
C ARG A 118 31.66 10.49 -4.14
N ASP A 119 32.62 9.61 -3.91
CA ASP A 119 32.37 8.19 -3.85
C ASP A 119 31.63 7.85 -2.54
N LEU A 120 30.32 7.62 -2.63
CA LEU A 120 29.48 7.20 -1.51
C LEU A 120 29.64 5.70 -1.19
N THR A 121 30.60 5.01 -1.81
CA THR A 121 30.85 3.58 -1.58
C THR A 121 31.97 3.28 -0.58
N SER A 122 32.58 4.31 0.04
CA SER A 122 33.45 4.09 1.19
C SER A 122 32.60 3.82 2.45
N PRO A 123 32.84 2.70 3.17
CA PRO A 123 32.05 2.30 4.34
C PRO A 123 32.13 3.29 5.51
#